data_AF-A0A7S1PSR8-F1
#
_entry.id   AF-A0A7S1PSR8-F1
#
_cell.length_a   1.000
_cell.length_b   1.000
_cell.length_c   1.000
_cell.angle_alpha   90.00
_cell.angle_beta   90.00
_cell.angle_gamma   90.00
#
_symmetry.space_group_name_H-M   'P 1'
#
loop_
_entity.id
_entity.type
_entity.pdbx_description
1 polymer ?
#
loop_
_entity_poly.entity_id
_entity_poly.type
_entity_poly.pdbx_seq_one_letter_code
_entity_poly.pdbx_strand_id
1 'polypeptide(L)'
;NSFCTLLEAGSTMEALRYVSQQLSKMGFTEAVEYFADHIWNGVHQFVIDEIDNRFPHFTTNAAFERVNADGYVPPLVAVAAYLLVIFVIVPAVRPAKCSGVWKHLFAMWNLLLSAFSTVGVIICVPFVYAGVRDHGVRWMLCSDAMMWDGPGSASSGSVGVMMTAFMLSKFPELLDTVFLVYMRKPVAFLHWYHHATVLVYSWWYQCR
;
A
#
# COMPACT_ATOMS: atom_id res chain seq x y z
N ASN A 1 5.23 17.46 22.29
CA ASN A 1 4.22 17.24 23.34
C ASN A 1 2.80 17.63 22.95
N SER A 2 2.46 18.89 22.65
CA SER A 2 1.05 19.26 22.39
C SER A 2 0.39 18.59 21.17
N PHE A 3 1.13 18.25 20.11
CA PHE A 3 0.57 17.61 18.90
C PHE A 3 0.11 16.16 19.15
N CYS A 4 0.93 15.35 19.82
CA CYS A 4 0.56 13.98 20.19
C CYS A 4 -0.63 13.95 21.15
N THR A 5 -0.67 14.85 22.15
CA THR A 5 -1.79 14.95 23.08
C THR A 5 -3.10 15.33 22.39
N LEU A 6 -3.05 16.12 21.32
CA LEU A 6 -4.23 16.50 20.52
C LEU A 6 -4.70 15.37 19.58
N LEU A 7 -3.78 14.54 19.08
CA LEU A 7 -4.10 13.33 18.30
C LEU A 7 -4.71 12.23 19.18
N GLU A 8 -4.13 11.97 20.36
CA GLU A 8 -4.67 11.02 21.35
C GLU A 8 -6.04 11.44 21.88
N ALA A 9 -6.33 12.75 21.94
CA ALA A 9 -7.62 13.30 22.34
C ALA A 9 -8.70 13.25 21.23
N GLY A 10 -8.38 12.74 20.03
CA GLY A 10 -9.33 12.64 18.91
C GLY A 10 -9.70 13.97 18.23
N SER A 11 -9.02 15.07 18.57
CA SER A 11 -9.32 16.42 18.08
C SER A 11 -8.46 16.77 16.86
N THR A 12 -8.65 16.02 15.77
CA THR A 12 -7.90 16.17 14.51
C THR A 12 -7.95 17.59 13.95
N MET A 13 -9.06 18.30 14.12
CA MET A 13 -9.24 19.68 13.66
C MET A 13 -8.38 20.70 14.43
N GLU A 14 -8.14 20.51 15.72
CA GLU A 14 -7.29 21.40 16.52
C GLU A 14 -5.81 21.15 16.26
N ALA A 15 -5.43 19.88 16.08
CA ALA A 15 -4.09 19.50 15.64
C ALA A 15 -3.76 20.13 14.27
N LEU A 16 -4.69 20.09 13.32
CA LEU A 16 -4.53 20.71 11.99
C LEU A 16 -4.41 22.23 12.05
N ARG A 17 -5.20 22.90 12.90
CA ARG A 17 -5.12 24.36 13.09
C ARG A 17 -3.79 24.78 13.70
N TYR A 18 -3.31 24.05 14.70
CA TYR A 18 -2.01 24.29 15.33
C TYR A 18 -0.86 24.15 14.34
N VAL A 19 -0.85 23.05 13.56
CA VAL A 19 0.16 22.80 12.52
C VAL A 19 0.12 23.88 11.44
N SER A 20 -1.07 24.27 10.97
CA SER A 20 -1.23 25.34 9.98
C SER A 20 -0.67 26.68 10.45
N GLN A 21 -0.80 26.98 11.75
CA GLN A 21 -0.33 28.24 12.33
C GLN A 21 1.20 28.27 12.55
N GLN A 22 1.83 27.10 12.69
CA GLN A 22 3.28 26.95 12.75
C GLN A 22 3.90 27.01 11.36
N LEU A 23 3.33 26.29 10.40
CA LEU A 23 3.80 26.25 9.01
C LEU A 23 3.78 27.62 8.33
N SER A 24 2.84 28.50 8.69
CA SER A 24 2.75 29.85 8.11
C SER A 24 3.89 30.80 8.53
N LYS A 25 4.71 30.40 9.52
CA LYS A 25 5.79 31.23 10.08
C LYS A 25 7.20 30.69 9.80
N MET A 26 7.32 29.52 9.18
CA MET A 26 8.60 28.81 9.01
C MET A 26 9.20 29.03 7.62
N GLY A 27 10.53 29.09 7.53
CA GLY A 27 11.25 28.95 6.26
C GLY A 27 11.12 27.52 5.71
N PHE A 28 11.37 27.32 4.41
CA PHE A 28 11.20 26.00 3.77
C PHE A 28 12.00 24.88 4.46
N THR A 29 13.26 25.14 4.82
CA THR A 29 14.13 24.16 5.49
C THR A 29 13.65 23.83 6.91
N GLU A 30 13.25 24.84 7.68
CA GLU A 30 12.68 24.65 9.02
C GLU A 30 11.34 23.92 8.97
N ALA A 31 10.52 24.19 7.95
CA ALA A 31 9.25 23.49 7.75
C ALA A 31 9.48 22.00 7.40
N VAL A 32 10.52 21.68 6.63
CA VAL A 32 10.91 20.30 6.33
C VAL A 32 11.39 19.57 7.58
N GLU A 33 12.27 20.19 8.37
CA GLU A 33 12.74 19.62 9.64
C GLU A 33 11.61 19.45 10.65
N TYR A 34 10.72 20.44 10.78
CA TYR A 34 9.55 20.36 11.65
C TYR A 34 8.59 19.24 11.22
N PHE A 35 8.32 19.13 9.91
CA PHE A 35 7.49 18.06 9.38
C PHE A 35 8.12 16.69 9.65
N ALA A 36 9.42 16.52 9.42
CA ALA A 36 10.14 15.29 9.69
C ALA A 36 10.12 14.92 11.18
N ASP A 37 10.44 15.87 12.06
CA ASP A 37 10.62 15.58 13.49
C ASP A 37 9.31 15.39 14.24
N HIS A 38 8.28 16.15 13.91
CA HIS A 38 7.04 16.19 14.71
C HIS A 38 5.86 15.51 14.05
N ILE A 39 5.69 15.69 12.74
CA ILE A 39 4.52 15.14 12.04
C ILE A 39 4.82 13.72 11.59
N TRP A 40 5.93 13.53 10.87
CA TRP A 40 6.30 12.23 10.34
C TRP A 40 6.61 11.23 11.45
N ASN A 41 7.49 11.55 12.40
CA ASN A 41 7.79 10.64 13.50
C ASN A 41 6.56 10.30 14.35
N GLY A 42 5.73 11.29 14.68
CA GLY A 42 4.51 11.06 15.47
C GLY A 42 3.50 10.16 14.75
N VAL A 43 3.23 10.44 13.47
CA VAL A 43 2.31 9.63 12.66
C VAL A 43 2.88 8.23 12.41
N HIS A 44 4.18 8.12 12.13
CA HIS A 44 4.85 6.85 11.96
C HIS A 44 4.69 5.96 13.20
N GLN A 45 5.06 6.47 14.38
CA GLN A 45 4.94 5.70 15.63
C GLN A 45 3.51 5.27 15.90
N PHE A 46 2.54 6.18 15.75
CA PHE A 46 1.12 5.83 15.92
C PHE A 46 0.67 4.69 14.99
N VAL A 47 1.05 4.74 13.70
CA VAL A 47 0.68 3.70 12.72
C VAL A 47 1.34 2.36 13.06
N ILE A 48 2.61 2.37 13.43
CA ILE A 48 3.34 1.16 13.84
C ILE A 48 2.70 0.56 15.08
N ASP A 49 2.46 1.37 16.12
CA ASP A 49 1.85 0.90 17.37
C ASP A 49 0.46 0.30 17.13
N GLU A 50 -0.38 0.93 16.31
CA GLU A 50 -1.72 0.40 16.00
C GLU A 50 -1.63 -0.97 15.30
N ILE A 51 -0.72 -1.13 14.35
CA ILE A 51 -0.57 -2.37 13.59
C ILE A 51 0.07 -3.46 14.45
N ASP A 52 1.17 -3.17 15.14
CA ASP A 52 1.87 -4.13 15.99
C ASP A 52 1.01 -4.56 17.17
N ASN A 53 0.21 -3.67 17.77
CA ASN A 53 -0.75 -4.05 18.82
C ASN A 53 -1.86 -4.96 18.28
N ARG A 54 -2.28 -4.76 17.03
CA ARG A 54 -3.30 -5.60 16.38
C ARG A 54 -2.75 -6.94 15.90
N PHE A 55 -1.46 -7.02 15.57
CA PHE A 55 -0.81 -8.24 15.08
C PHE A 55 0.55 -8.51 15.77
N PRO A 56 0.56 -8.81 17.08
CA PRO A 56 1.78 -8.78 17.92
C PRO A 56 2.87 -9.80 17.58
N HIS A 57 2.62 -10.77 16.70
CA HIS A 57 3.60 -11.76 16.27
C HIS A 57 3.49 -12.04 14.76
N PHE A 58 3.15 -11.02 13.98
CA PHE A 58 2.98 -11.21 12.55
C PHE A 58 4.31 -11.62 11.89
N THR A 59 4.27 -12.75 11.19
CA THR A 59 5.28 -13.16 10.24
C THR A 59 4.59 -13.51 8.94
N THR A 60 5.17 -13.05 7.83
CA THR A 60 4.62 -13.33 6.50
C THR A 60 4.53 -14.84 6.26
N ASN A 61 5.53 -15.64 6.64
CA ASN A 61 5.50 -17.10 6.50
C ASN A 61 4.22 -17.74 7.08
N ALA A 62 3.83 -17.37 8.30
CA ALA A 62 2.62 -17.88 8.93
C ALA A 62 1.32 -17.38 8.26
N ALA A 63 1.32 -16.14 7.75
CA ALA A 63 0.19 -15.62 6.98
C ALA A 63 0.07 -16.32 5.62
N PHE A 64 1.20 -16.62 4.99
CA PHE A 64 1.27 -17.27 3.69
C PHE A 64 0.96 -18.75 3.75
N GLU A 65 1.33 -19.50 4.80
CA GLU A 65 0.89 -20.88 4.97
C GLU A 65 -0.65 -21.01 4.94
N ARG A 66 -1.38 -20.00 5.44
CA ARG A 66 -2.84 -19.98 5.42
C ARG A 66 -3.43 -19.59 4.06
N VAL A 67 -2.74 -18.75 3.31
CA VAL A 67 -3.19 -18.20 2.02
C VAL A 67 -2.73 -19.07 0.84
N ASN A 68 -1.63 -19.79 1.01
CA ASN A 68 -0.88 -20.50 -0.03
C ASN A 68 -1.06 -22.02 0.04
N ALA A 69 -2.11 -22.50 0.71
CA ALA A 69 -2.45 -23.93 0.75
C ALA A 69 -2.60 -24.54 -0.67
N ASP A 70 -2.86 -23.70 -1.68
CA ASP A 70 -2.97 -24.07 -3.10
C ASP A 70 -1.81 -23.58 -3.99
N GLY A 71 -0.72 -23.04 -3.41
CA GLY A 71 0.47 -22.61 -4.16
C GLY A 71 0.23 -21.47 -5.16
N TYR A 72 0.74 -21.62 -6.39
CA TYR A 72 0.64 -20.62 -7.47
C TYR A 72 -0.74 -20.58 -8.17
N VAL A 73 -1.70 -21.40 -7.75
CA VAL A 73 -3.01 -21.50 -8.41
C VAL A 73 -3.84 -20.22 -8.30
N PRO A 74 -4.01 -19.58 -7.12
CA PRO A 74 -4.83 -18.37 -6.98
C PRO A 74 -4.47 -17.22 -7.94
N PRO A 75 -3.20 -16.78 -8.06
CA PRO A 75 -2.85 -15.67 -8.95
C PRO A 75 -3.05 -16.03 -10.42
N LEU A 76 -2.78 -17.29 -10.83
CA LEU A 76 -2.98 -17.72 -12.20
C LEU A 76 -4.46 -17.76 -12.59
N VAL A 77 -5.32 -18.26 -11.70
CA VAL A 77 -6.77 -18.27 -11.91
C VAL A 77 -7.30 -16.84 -12.01
N ALA A 78 -6.85 -15.94 -11.14
CA ALA A 78 -7.24 -14.53 -11.20
C ALA A 78 -6.81 -13.86 -12.50
N VAL A 79 -5.57 -14.07 -12.96
CA VAL A 79 -5.08 -13.53 -14.24
C VAL A 79 -5.85 -14.14 -15.42
N ALA A 80 -6.10 -15.44 -15.43
CA ALA A 80 -6.86 -16.08 -16.50
C ALA A 80 -8.29 -15.51 -16.59
N ALA A 81 -8.97 -15.38 -15.45
CA ALA A 81 -10.29 -14.74 -15.38
C ALA A 81 -10.23 -13.28 -15.85
N TYR A 82 -9.20 -12.55 -15.43
CA TYR A 82 -8.97 -11.16 -15.81
C TYR A 82 -8.80 -10.96 -17.32
N LEU A 83 -7.97 -11.79 -17.96
CA LEU A 83 -7.76 -11.75 -19.41
C LEU A 83 -9.02 -12.17 -20.17
N LEU A 84 -9.78 -13.15 -19.66
CA LEU A 84 -11.07 -13.53 -20.23
C LEU A 84 -12.03 -12.34 -20.23
N VAL A 85 -12.12 -11.58 -19.13
CA VAL A 85 -12.95 -10.37 -19.07
C VAL A 85 -12.50 -9.38 -20.16
N ILE A 86 -11.21 -9.10 -20.28
CA ILE A 86 -10.69 -8.12 -21.25
C ILE A 86 -10.92 -8.55 -22.69
N PHE A 87 -10.63 -9.80 -23.06
CA PHE A 87 -10.65 -10.23 -24.46
C PHE A 87 -12.01 -10.75 -24.93
N VAL A 88 -12.88 -11.17 -24.01
CA VAL A 88 -14.21 -11.72 -24.35
C VAL A 88 -15.32 -10.78 -23.96
N ILE A 89 -15.35 -10.31 -22.71
CA ILE A 89 -16.49 -9.53 -22.18
C ILE A 89 -16.45 -8.09 -22.68
N VAL A 90 -15.29 -7.43 -22.68
CA VAL A 90 -15.18 -6.03 -23.11
C VAL A 90 -15.63 -5.82 -24.57
N PRO A 91 -15.26 -6.67 -25.54
CA PRO A 91 -15.77 -6.56 -26.91
C PRO A 91 -17.25 -6.92 -27.05
N ALA A 92 -17.76 -7.85 -26.22
CA ALA A 92 -19.13 -8.34 -26.28
C ALA A 92 -20.15 -7.37 -25.64
N VAL A 93 -19.74 -6.61 -24.63
CA VAL A 93 -20.63 -5.69 -23.90
C VAL A 93 -20.68 -4.35 -24.61
N ARG A 94 -21.89 -3.91 -24.99
CA ARG A 94 -22.15 -2.50 -25.34
C ARG A 94 -22.31 -1.72 -24.03
N PRO A 95 -21.37 -0.83 -23.65
CA PRO A 95 -21.45 -0.20 -22.33
C PRO A 95 -22.69 0.67 -22.23
N ALA A 96 -23.39 0.62 -21.09
CA ALA A 96 -24.51 1.51 -20.79
C ALA A 96 -24.05 2.99 -20.81
N LYS A 97 -25.00 3.94 -20.88
CA LYS A 97 -24.66 5.38 -20.73
C LYS A 97 -23.92 5.57 -19.40
N CYS A 98 -22.77 6.21 -19.45
CA CYS A 98 -21.94 6.49 -18.29
C CYS A 98 -22.73 7.38 -17.30
N SER A 99 -23.20 6.80 -16.19
CA SER A 99 -23.93 7.53 -15.15
C SER A 99 -22.95 8.25 -14.23
N GLY A 100 -23.37 9.36 -13.62
CA GLY A 100 -22.54 10.12 -12.68
C GLY A 100 -22.06 9.29 -11.49
N VAL A 101 -22.82 8.26 -11.09
CA VAL A 101 -22.49 7.36 -9.97
C VAL A 101 -21.15 6.67 -10.15
N TRP A 102 -20.85 6.19 -11.36
CA TRP A 102 -19.57 5.51 -11.64
C TRP A 102 -18.37 6.43 -11.44
N LYS A 103 -18.52 7.74 -11.67
CA LYS A 103 -17.43 8.71 -11.49
C LYS A 103 -17.11 8.89 -10.01
N HIS A 104 -18.15 8.93 -9.17
CA HIS A 104 -17.98 9.00 -7.73
C HIS A 104 -17.37 7.70 -7.16
N LEU A 105 -17.83 6.54 -7.63
CA LEU A 105 -17.26 5.25 -7.23
C LEU A 105 -15.78 5.15 -7.63
N PHE A 106 -15.42 5.57 -8.85
CA PHE A 106 -14.03 5.60 -9.29
C PHE A 106 -13.18 6.59 -8.47
N ALA A 107 -13.73 7.75 -8.12
CA ALA A 107 -13.04 8.71 -7.26
C ALA A 107 -12.80 8.17 -5.84
N MET A 108 -13.81 7.52 -5.25
CA MET A 108 -13.68 6.86 -3.95
C MET A 108 -12.66 5.72 -3.99
N TRP A 109 -12.68 4.92 -5.05
CA TRP A 109 -11.72 3.84 -5.25
C TRP A 109 -10.27 4.35 -5.28
N ASN A 110 -10.00 5.38 -6.08
CA ASN A 110 -8.67 6.00 -6.13
C ASN A 110 -8.28 6.63 -4.79
N LEU A 111 -9.22 7.20 -4.04
CA LEU A 111 -8.97 7.73 -2.71
C LEU A 111 -8.57 6.62 -1.73
N LEU A 112 -9.25 5.47 -1.77
CA LEU A 112 -8.93 4.31 -0.94
C LEU A 112 -7.53 3.76 -1.27
N LEU A 113 -7.21 3.59 -2.56
CA LEU A 113 -5.88 3.14 -3.00
C LEU A 113 -4.78 4.14 -2.61
N SER A 114 -5.06 5.44 -2.69
CA SER A 114 -4.13 6.50 -2.26
C SER A 114 -3.88 6.47 -0.75
N ALA A 115 -4.94 6.32 0.05
CA ALA A 115 -4.82 6.21 1.50
C ALA A 115 -4.02 4.94 1.90
N PHE A 116 -4.33 3.81 1.28
CA PHE A 116 -3.60 2.56 1.46
C PHE A 116 -2.12 2.70 1.12
N SER A 117 -1.82 3.32 -0.03
CA SER A 117 -0.43 3.56 -0.46
C SER A 117 0.31 4.50 0.49
N THR A 118 -0.38 5.51 1.03
CA THR A 118 0.19 6.46 2.00
C THR A 118 0.57 5.76 3.30
N VAL A 119 -0.28 4.87 3.83
CA VAL A 119 0.07 4.03 5.00
C VAL A 119 1.29 3.17 4.69
N GLY A 120 1.37 2.59 3.49
CA GLY A 120 2.53 1.84 3.05
C GLY A 120 3.83 2.65 3.07
N VAL A 121 3.78 3.88 2.58
CA VAL A 121 4.93 4.81 2.58
C VAL A 121 5.36 5.16 4.00
N ILE A 122 4.40 5.46 4.89
CA ILE A 122 4.68 5.76 6.31
C ILE A 122 5.48 4.62 6.94
N ILE A 123 5.07 3.37 6.72
CA ILE A 123 5.70 2.19 7.33
C ILE A 123 7.04 1.84 6.66
N CYS A 124 7.09 1.81 5.32
CA CYS A 124 8.21 1.20 4.60
C CYS A 124 9.38 2.16 4.40
N VAL A 125 9.14 3.48 4.26
CA VAL A 125 10.20 4.44 4.01
C VAL A 125 11.21 4.52 5.16
N PRO A 126 10.80 4.61 6.44
CA PRO A 126 11.75 4.65 7.56
C PRO A 126 12.54 3.36 7.69
N PHE A 127 11.90 2.22 7.42
CA PHE A 127 12.56 0.91 7.38
C PHE A 127 13.65 0.85 6.30
N VAL A 128 13.34 1.26 5.06
CA VAL A 128 14.32 1.32 3.96
C VAL A 128 15.42 2.33 4.25
N TYR A 129 15.06 3.50 4.77
CA TYR A 129 16.03 4.54 5.12
C TYR A 129 17.03 4.07 6.19
N ALA A 130 16.54 3.44 7.26
CA ALA A 130 17.40 2.87 8.30
C ALA A 130 18.29 1.76 7.73
N GLY A 131 17.74 0.85 6.93
CA GLY A 131 18.51 -0.22 6.28
C GLY A 131 19.64 0.30 5.40
N VAL A 132 19.36 1.31 4.56
CA VAL A 132 20.38 1.94 3.71
C VAL A 132 21.41 2.69 4.54
N ARG A 133 20.99 3.43 5.57
CA ARG A 133 21.89 4.21 6.43
C ARG A 133 22.85 3.32 7.21
N ASP A 134 22.34 2.22 7.77
CA ASP A 134 23.08 1.41 8.73
C ASP A 134 23.91 0.31 8.05
N HIS A 135 23.45 -0.22 6.91
CA HIS A 135 24.09 -1.36 6.23
C HIS A 135 24.46 -1.11 4.76
N GLY A 136 24.03 0.03 4.19
CA GLY A 136 24.27 0.38 2.79
C GLY A 136 23.31 -0.28 1.81
N VAL A 137 23.29 0.26 0.58
CA VAL A 137 22.37 -0.17 -0.49
C VAL A 137 22.58 -1.64 -0.91
N ARG A 138 23.84 -2.11 -0.90
CA ARG A 138 24.14 -3.51 -1.27
C ARG A 138 23.48 -4.50 -0.32
N TRP A 139 23.50 -4.20 0.98
CA TRP A 139 22.81 -5.03 1.96
C TRP A 139 21.30 -4.99 1.73
N MET A 140 20.73 -3.80 1.50
CA MET A 140 19.30 -3.64 1.23
C MET A 140 18.81 -4.45 0.02
N LEU A 141 19.63 -4.59 -1.03
CA LEU A 141 19.25 -5.26 -2.28
C LEU A 141 19.59 -6.75 -2.33
N CYS A 142 20.62 -7.19 -1.59
CA CYS A 142 21.19 -8.54 -1.75
C CYS A 142 21.17 -9.38 -0.47
N SER A 143 20.76 -8.82 0.66
CA SER A 143 20.75 -9.55 1.93
C SER A 143 19.43 -10.30 2.12
N ASP A 144 19.51 -11.62 2.19
CA ASP A 144 18.37 -12.45 2.62
C ASP A 144 17.96 -12.13 4.06
N ALA A 145 18.90 -11.64 4.88
CA ALA A 145 18.62 -11.29 6.28
C ALA A 145 17.69 -10.07 6.41
N MET A 146 17.81 -9.09 5.50
CA MET A 146 16.91 -7.94 5.46
C MET A 146 15.45 -8.37 5.24
N MET A 147 15.27 -9.38 4.40
CA MET A 147 13.97 -9.90 4.03
C MET A 147 13.40 -10.86 5.08
N TRP A 148 14.20 -11.84 5.51
CA TRP A 148 13.68 -13.06 6.15
C TRP A 148 14.19 -13.32 7.57
N ASP A 149 15.22 -12.60 8.04
CA ASP A 149 15.89 -12.95 9.29
C ASP A 149 15.34 -12.17 10.50
N GLY A 150 14.40 -12.81 11.20
CA GLY A 150 14.00 -12.46 12.55
C GLY A 150 13.11 -11.21 12.72
N PRO A 151 12.84 -10.83 13.99
CA PRO A 151 12.06 -9.65 14.33
C PRO A 151 12.73 -8.37 13.82
N GLY A 152 12.01 -7.59 13.01
CA GLY A 152 12.53 -6.37 12.39
C GLY A 152 12.97 -6.54 10.94
N SER A 153 12.85 -7.74 10.36
CA SER A 153 12.99 -7.96 8.92
C SER A 153 11.73 -7.51 8.15
N ALA A 154 11.84 -7.34 6.83
CA ALA A 154 10.72 -6.96 5.97
C ALA A 154 9.55 -7.97 5.98
N SER A 155 9.80 -9.19 6.44
CA SER A 155 8.83 -10.28 6.58
C SER A 155 8.11 -10.32 7.94
N SER A 156 8.41 -9.38 8.85
CA SER A 156 7.91 -9.40 10.24
C SER A 156 7.33 -8.04 10.68
N GLY A 157 6.52 -8.07 11.74
CA GLY A 157 5.91 -6.87 12.33
C GLY A 157 5.05 -6.08 11.34
N SER A 158 4.94 -4.78 11.56
CA SER A 158 4.14 -3.88 10.70
C SER A 158 4.57 -3.86 9.23
N VAL A 159 5.87 -3.97 8.95
CA VAL A 159 6.38 -4.03 7.56
C VAL A 159 5.90 -5.32 6.88
N GLY A 160 6.00 -6.46 7.56
CA GLY A 160 5.49 -7.73 7.05
C GLY A 160 3.98 -7.72 6.81
N VAL A 161 3.20 -7.11 7.72
CA VAL A 161 1.75 -6.92 7.55
C VAL A 161 1.49 -6.10 6.28
N MET A 162 2.18 -4.97 6.13
CA MET A 162 2.00 -4.09 5.00
C MET A 162 2.43 -4.72 3.67
N MET A 163 3.52 -5.49 3.64
CA MET A 163 3.95 -6.25 2.45
C MET A 163 2.92 -7.31 2.06
N THR A 164 2.37 -8.04 3.03
CA THR A 164 1.32 -9.02 2.79
C THR A 164 0.06 -8.35 2.25
N ALA A 165 -0.36 -7.24 2.87
CA ALA A 165 -1.51 -6.46 2.43
C ALA A 165 -1.31 -5.88 1.03
N PHE A 166 -0.11 -5.40 0.70
CA PHE A 166 0.24 -4.88 -0.63
C PHE A 166 0.22 -5.97 -1.70
N MET A 167 0.67 -7.17 -1.39
CA MET A 167 0.52 -8.30 -2.31
C MET A 167 -0.97 -8.61 -2.52
N LEU A 168 -1.73 -8.73 -1.43
CA LEU A 168 -3.17 -9.02 -1.50
C LEU A 168 -3.95 -7.92 -2.22
N SER A 169 -3.49 -6.66 -2.21
CA SER A 169 -4.14 -5.55 -2.90
C SER A 169 -4.11 -5.67 -4.43
N LYS A 170 -3.24 -6.52 -5.00
CA LYS A 170 -3.17 -6.72 -6.45
C LYS A 170 -4.40 -7.38 -7.04
N PHE A 171 -5.09 -8.22 -6.27
CA PHE A 171 -6.37 -8.80 -6.67
C PHE A 171 -7.48 -7.73 -6.81
N PRO A 172 -7.76 -6.87 -5.80
CA PRO A 172 -8.72 -5.79 -5.93
C PRO A 172 -8.33 -4.75 -6.99
N GLU A 173 -7.03 -4.47 -7.21
CA GLU A 173 -6.58 -3.57 -8.28
C GLU A 173 -7.03 -4.01 -9.70
N LEU A 174 -7.34 -5.29 -9.92
CA LEU A 174 -7.95 -5.75 -11.18
C LEU A 174 -9.30 -5.06 -11.49
N LEU A 175 -9.97 -4.50 -10.48
CA LEU A 175 -11.20 -3.71 -10.64
C LEU A 175 -10.99 -2.38 -11.37
N ASP A 176 -9.75 -1.86 -11.46
CA ASP A 176 -9.44 -0.64 -12.23
C ASP A 176 -9.92 -0.76 -13.68
N THR A 177 -9.66 -1.92 -14.26
CA THR A 177 -10.07 -2.31 -15.60
C THR A 177 -11.58 -2.37 -15.76
N VAL A 178 -12.31 -2.82 -14.72
CA VAL A 178 -13.77 -2.82 -14.71
C VAL A 178 -14.28 -1.37 -14.79
N PHE A 179 -13.72 -0.47 -13.99
CA PHE A 179 -14.06 0.95 -14.06
C PHE A 179 -13.75 1.55 -15.43
N LEU A 180 -12.62 1.22 -16.06
CA LEU A 180 -12.28 1.70 -17.41
C LEU A 180 -13.30 1.25 -18.46
N VAL A 181 -13.73 -0.01 -18.40
CA VAL A 181 -14.74 -0.59 -19.31
C VAL A 181 -16.08 0.13 -19.15
N TYR A 182 -16.54 0.36 -17.91
CA TYR A 182 -17.77 1.12 -17.65
C TYR A 182 -17.64 2.60 -18.06
N MET A 183 -16.46 3.19 -17.91
CA MET A 183 -16.16 4.57 -18.32
C MET A 183 -15.91 4.73 -19.82
N ARG A 184 -15.93 3.64 -20.60
CA ARG A 184 -15.58 3.62 -22.03
C ARG A 184 -14.19 4.13 -22.34
N LYS A 185 -13.23 3.90 -21.45
CA LYS A 185 -11.82 4.17 -21.70
C LYS A 185 -11.17 2.92 -22.31
N PRO A 186 -10.32 3.07 -23.35
CA PRO A 186 -9.62 1.92 -23.91
C PRO A 186 -8.67 1.34 -22.86
N VAL A 187 -8.68 0.01 -22.74
CA VAL A 187 -7.72 -0.71 -21.89
C VAL A 187 -6.43 -0.88 -22.69
N ALA A 188 -5.44 -0.02 -22.42
CA ALA A 188 -4.15 -0.07 -23.11
C ALA A 188 -3.37 -1.36 -22.77
N PHE A 189 -2.53 -1.83 -23.70
CA PHE A 189 -1.69 -3.02 -23.50
C PHE A 189 -0.91 -2.97 -22.20
N LEU A 190 -0.24 -1.85 -21.95
CA LEU A 190 0.60 -1.66 -20.77
C LEU A 190 -0.19 -1.81 -19.46
N HIS A 191 -1.45 -1.39 -19.43
CA HIS A 191 -2.27 -1.42 -18.22
C HIS A 191 -2.58 -2.86 -17.80
N TRP A 192 -3.20 -3.65 -18.68
CA TRP A 192 -3.54 -5.02 -18.32
C TRP A 192 -2.31 -5.92 -18.17
N TYR A 193 -1.25 -5.67 -18.95
CA TYR A 193 0.02 -6.38 -18.82
C TYR A 193 0.67 -6.09 -17.47
N HIS A 194 0.69 -4.83 -17.04
CA HIS A 194 1.20 -4.43 -15.73
C HIS A 194 0.42 -5.14 -14.62
N HIS A 195 -0.91 -5.03 -14.57
CA HIS A 195 -1.70 -5.64 -13.50
C HIS A 195 -1.57 -7.17 -13.43
N ALA A 196 -1.48 -7.84 -14.59
CA ALA A 196 -1.25 -9.28 -14.62
C ALA A 196 0.14 -9.66 -14.09
N THR A 197 1.19 -8.98 -14.56
CA THR A 197 2.58 -9.34 -14.21
C THR A 197 2.93 -8.99 -12.76
N VAL A 198 2.51 -7.83 -12.25
CA VAL A 198 2.80 -7.44 -10.86
C VAL A 198 2.09 -8.32 -9.84
N LEU A 199 0.89 -8.84 -10.17
CA LEU A 199 0.16 -9.78 -9.33
C LEU A 199 0.89 -11.12 -9.23
N VAL A 200 1.33 -11.67 -10.37
CA VAL A 200 2.09 -12.94 -10.38
C VAL A 200 3.45 -12.76 -9.72
N TYR A 201 4.14 -11.65 -9.99
CA TYR A 201 5.47 -11.38 -9.46
C TYR A 201 5.45 -11.19 -7.93
N SER A 202 4.50 -10.41 -7.40
CA SER A 202 4.40 -10.18 -5.96
C SER A 202 4.07 -11.47 -5.21
N TRP A 203 3.19 -12.31 -5.77
CA TRP A 203 2.86 -13.62 -5.21
C TRP A 203 4.07 -14.56 -5.22
N TRP A 204 4.78 -14.65 -6.36
CA TRP A 204 5.94 -15.52 -6.49
C TRP A 204 7.05 -15.15 -5.51
N TYR A 205 7.33 -13.85 -5.38
CA TYR A 205 8.40 -13.36 -4.52
C TYR A 205 8.19 -13.77 -3.06
N GLN A 206 6.94 -13.80 -2.59
CA GLN A 206 6.66 -14.18 -1.22
C GLN A 206 6.43 -15.68 -1.00
N CYS A 207 6.27 -16.47 -2.06
CA CYS A 207 6.22 -17.92 -1.95
C CYS A 207 7.62 -18.56 -1.83
N ARG A 208 8.69 -17.76 -1.83
CA ARG A 208 10.07 -18.21 -1.81
C ARG A 208 10.62 -18.23 -0.40
#